data_AF-A0A7W8DQR6-F1
#
_entry.id   AF-A0A7W8DQR6-F1
#
_cell.length_a   1.000
_cell.length_b   1.000
_cell.length_c   1.000
_cell.angle_alpha   90.00
_cell.angle_beta   90.00
_cell.angle_gamma   90.00
#
_symmetry.space_group_name_H-M   'P 1'
#
loop_
_entity.id
_entity.type
_entity.pdbx_description
1 polymer ?
#
loop_
_entity_poly.entity_id
_entity_poly.type
_entity_poly.pdbx_seq_one_letter_code
_entity_poly.pdbx_strand_id
1 'polypeptide(L)'
;MTDDFYCSVFIEFNRQKSELGETIARLVKGRLEILCDIQCPWAEIYFGKNIDSGLGEAGEEDLFLYYRYKLEIEPVASTDKATYVEGISQLLTGLWEQKIPAVAACHFEDDLPDGGGKSWWKSEAQS
;
A
#
# COMPACT_ATOMS: atom_id res chain seq x y z
N MET A 1 -4.88 -25.18 -6.31
CA MET A 1 -4.30 -24.50 -5.14
C MET A 1 -4.13 -23.08 -5.59
N THR A 2 -5.02 -22.19 -5.15
CA THR A 2 -4.93 -20.76 -5.43
C THR A 2 -3.72 -20.25 -4.65
N ASP A 3 -2.65 -19.88 -5.36
CA ASP A 3 -1.57 -19.11 -4.74
C ASP A 3 -2.23 -17.87 -4.12
N ASP A 4 -2.05 -17.73 -2.81
CA ASP A 4 -2.67 -16.69 -2.01
C ASP A 4 -1.90 -15.38 -2.26
N PHE A 5 -2.11 -14.78 -3.43
CA PHE A 5 -1.48 -13.55 -3.90
C PHE A 5 -2.03 -12.29 -3.19
N TYR A 6 -2.34 -12.41 -1.90
CA TYR A 6 -2.73 -11.29 -1.07
C TYR A 6 -1.53 -10.35 -0.80
N CYS A 7 -1.79 -9.04 -0.78
CA CYS A 7 -0.81 -8.06 -0.36
C CYS A 7 -1.42 -7.02 0.58
N SER A 8 -0.75 -6.79 1.71
CA SER A 8 -1.05 -5.64 2.58
C SER A 8 -0.13 -4.49 2.25
N VAL A 9 -0.65 -3.26 2.17
CA VAL A 9 0.17 -2.04 2.08
C VAL A 9 -0.18 -1.10 3.22
N PHE A 10 0.79 -0.80 4.07
CA PHE A 10 0.67 0.13 5.18
C PHE A 10 1.06 1.53 4.72
N ILE A 11 0.25 2.53 5.03
CA ILE A 11 0.41 3.90 4.53
C ILE A 11 0.32 4.91 5.68
N GLU A 12 1.35 5.74 5.81
CA GLU A 12 1.31 6.88 6.71
C GLU A 12 0.78 8.10 5.96
N PHE A 13 -0.43 8.54 6.32
CA PHE A 13 -1.10 9.65 5.67
C PHE A 13 -1.79 10.52 6.73
N ASN A 14 -1.50 11.81 6.73
CA ASN A 14 -1.96 12.75 7.76
C ASN A 14 -3.11 13.66 7.29
N ARG A 15 -3.60 13.47 6.06
CA ARG A 15 -4.74 14.21 5.48
C ARG A 15 -6.02 13.39 5.50
N GLN A 16 -7.06 13.84 4.81
CA GLN A 16 -8.38 13.20 4.83
C GLN A 16 -8.37 11.82 4.14
N LYS A 17 -9.11 10.86 4.70
CA LYS A 17 -9.25 9.51 4.13
C LYS A 17 -9.75 9.54 2.68
N SER A 18 -10.65 10.44 2.34
CA SER A 18 -11.15 10.61 0.97
C SER A 18 -10.05 10.98 -0.02
N GLU A 19 -9.15 11.90 0.35
CA GLU A 19 -8.00 12.29 -0.48
C GLU A 19 -7.06 11.10 -0.72
N LEU A 20 -6.88 10.23 0.28
CA LEU A 20 -6.10 9.00 0.11
C LEU A 20 -6.77 8.05 -0.89
N GLY A 21 -8.08 7.83 -0.76
CA GLY A 21 -8.85 6.99 -1.69
C GLY A 21 -8.77 7.46 -3.14
N GLU A 22 -8.96 8.77 -3.37
CA GLU A 22 -8.81 9.38 -4.70
C GLU A 22 -7.39 9.24 -5.24
N THR A 23 -6.39 9.38 -4.37
CA THR A 23 -4.98 9.22 -4.74
C THR A 23 -4.69 7.78 -5.19
N ILE A 24 -5.11 6.78 -4.41
CA ILE A 24 -4.91 5.37 -4.72
C ILE A 24 -5.63 5.03 -6.03
N ALA A 25 -6.92 5.40 -6.17
CA ALA A 25 -7.71 5.09 -7.35
C ALA A 25 -7.05 5.61 -8.64
N ARG A 26 -6.51 6.83 -8.60
CA ARG A 26 -5.76 7.41 -9.73
C ARG A 26 -4.47 6.66 -10.04
N LEU A 27 -3.68 6.30 -9.01
CA LEU A 27 -2.41 5.59 -9.19
C LEU A 27 -2.61 4.22 -9.82
N VAL A 28 -3.64 3.48 -9.41
CA VAL A 28 -3.93 2.13 -9.93
C VAL A 28 -4.77 2.13 -11.19
N LYS A 29 -5.10 3.32 -11.74
CA LYS A 29 -6.04 3.51 -12.86
C LYS A 29 -7.39 2.82 -12.61
N GLY A 30 -7.83 2.85 -11.36
CA GLY A 30 -9.06 2.25 -10.88
C GLY A 30 -10.17 3.27 -10.68
N ARG A 31 -11.27 2.79 -10.10
CA ARG A 31 -12.44 3.56 -9.72
C ARG A 31 -12.75 3.31 -8.25
N LEU A 32 -12.94 4.39 -7.49
CA LEU A 32 -13.47 4.32 -6.13
C LEU A 32 -14.99 4.11 -6.22
N GLU A 33 -15.48 2.95 -5.79
CA GLU A 33 -16.91 2.59 -5.86
C GLU A 33 -17.67 3.07 -4.62
N ILE A 34 -17.17 2.69 -3.44
CA ILE A 34 -17.69 3.05 -2.12
C ILE A 34 -16.50 3.54 -1.28
N LEU A 35 -16.74 4.34 -0.23
CA LEU A 35 -15.76 5.08 0.59
C LEU A 35 -14.39 4.43 0.87
N CYS A 36 -14.26 3.11 0.78
CA CYS A 36 -13.05 2.34 1.04
C CYS A 36 -12.75 1.22 0.04
N ASP A 37 -13.44 1.14 -1.09
CA ASP A 37 -13.32 0.06 -2.07
C ASP A 37 -12.94 0.63 -3.44
N ILE A 38 -11.80 0.19 -3.95
CA ILE A 38 -11.23 0.61 -5.22
C ILE A 38 -11.13 -0.61 -6.13
N GLN A 39 -11.81 -0.52 -7.27
CA GLN A 39 -11.81 -1.53 -8.30
C GLN A 39 -10.84 -1.12 -9.41
N CYS A 40 -9.91 -1.98 -9.79
CA CYS A 40 -9.00 -1.73 -10.90
C CYS A 40 -8.84 -2.99 -11.77
N PRO A 41 -8.27 -2.87 -12.99
CA PRO A 41 -8.23 -4.00 -13.93
C PRO A 41 -7.48 -5.25 -13.42
N TRP A 42 -6.64 -5.09 -12.40
CA TRP A 42 -5.75 -6.14 -11.90
C TRP A 42 -6.05 -6.59 -10.47
N ALA A 43 -6.78 -5.80 -9.67
CA ALA A 43 -7.07 -6.11 -8.27
C ALA A 43 -8.32 -5.41 -7.73
N GLU A 44 -8.83 -5.98 -6.64
CA GLU A 44 -9.75 -5.35 -5.70
C GLU A 44 -8.92 -4.80 -4.52
N ILE A 45 -9.13 -3.54 -4.17
CA ILE A 45 -8.36 -2.85 -3.12
C ILE A 45 -9.32 -2.31 -2.09
N TYR A 46 -9.27 -2.87 -0.89
CA TYR A 46 -9.93 -2.32 0.28
C TYR A 46 -8.95 -1.44 1.07
N PHE A 47 -9.36 -0.27 1.55
CA PHE A 47 -8.52 0.58 2.40
C PHE A 47 -9.21 1.14 3.64
N GLY A 48 -8.55 0.96 4.78
CA GLY A 48 -9.10 1.26 6.09
C GLY A 48 -8.12 2.00 6.97
N LYS A 49 -8.64 2.54 8.08
CA LYS A 49 -7.76 2.91 9.19
C LYS A 49 -7.15 1.62 9.73
N ASN A 50 -5.84 1.63 9.92
CA ASN A 50 -5.16 0.50 10.55
C ASN A 50 -5.56 0.42 12.03
N ILE A 51 -6.00 -0.77 12.47
CA ILE A 51 -6.46 -1.00 13.84
C ILE A 51 -5.32 -0.85 14.85
N ASP A 52 -4.10 -1.18 14.43
CA ASP A 52 -2.92 -1.12 15.28
C ASP A 52 -2.31 0.29 15.33
N SER A 53 -2.86 1.25 14.57
CA SER A 53 -2.31 2.60 14.52
C SER A 53 -2.28 3.25 15.91
N GLY A 54 -1.08 3.70 16.29
CA GLY A 54 -0.83 4.38 17.57
C GLY A 54 -0.61 3.46 18.77
N LEU A 55 -0.54 2.13 18.57
CA LEU A 55 -0.25 1.15 19.63
C LEU A 55 1.27 0.92 19.85
N GLY A 56 2.12 1.85 19.39
CA GLY A 56 3.53 1.60 19.12
C GLY A 56 4.42 1.36 20.35
N GLU A 57 4.96 0.13 20.44
CA GLU A 57 6.21 -0.21 21.15
C GLU A 57 7.13 -1.12 20.28
N ALA A 58 7.05 -1.07 18.95
CA ALA A 58 7.93 -1.89 18.09
C ALA A 58 9.28 -1.21 17.80
N GLY A 59 10.26 -2.03 17.41
CA GLY A 59 11.54 -1.55 16.90
C GLY A 59 11.40 -0.76 15.59
N GLU A 60 12.42 0.01 15.24
CA GLU A 60 12.40 0.93 14.08
C GLU A 60 12.00 0.25 12.75
N GLU A 61 12.33 -1.03 12.59
CA GLU A 61 12.05 -1.82 11.38
C GLU A 61 10.55 -2.16 11.24
N ASP A 62 9.83 -2.28 12.35
CA ASP A 62 8.43 -2.71 12.40
C ASP A 62 7.44 -1.54 12.58
N LEU A 63 7.94 -0.30 12.70
CA LEU A 63 7.10 0.88 12.91
C LEU A 63 6.03 1.08 11.83
N PHE A 64 6.24 0.56 10.62
CA PHE A 64 5.27 0.63 9.53
C PHE A 64 3.97 -0.12 9.85
N LEU A 65 4.01 -1.13 10.72
CA LEU A 65 2.82 -1.87 11.19
C LEU A 65 1.85 -0.97 11.95
N TYR A 66 2.28 0.22 12.39
CA TYR A 66 1.46 1.20 13.10
C TYR A 66 1.09 2.43 12.25
N TYR A 67 1.43 2.43 10.96
CA TYR A 67 1.02 3.48 10.04
C TYR A 67 -0.51 3.62 10.02
N ARG A 68 -0.99 4.85 9.81
CA ARG A 68 -2.42 5.18 10.00
C ARG A 68 -3.39 4.39 9.15
N TYR A 69 -3.02 4.00 7.94
CA TYR A 69 -3.90 3.31 7.01
C TYR A 69 -3.29 1.99 6.55
N LYS A 70 -4.18 1.05 6.21
CA LYS A 70 -3.84 -0.24 5.63
C LYS A 70 -4.69 -0.47 4.39
N LEU A 71 -4.06 -0.93 3.32
CA LEU A 71 -4.69 -1.47 2.13
C LEU A 71 -4.62 -2.99 2.19
N GLU A 72 -5.70 -3.62 1.75
CA GLU A 72 -5.82 -5.05 1.55
C GLU A 72 -6.09 -5.24 0.05
N ILE A 73 -5.14 -5.85 -0.64
CA ILE A 73 -5.13 -5.95 -2.09
C ILE A 73 -5.23 -7.43 -2.46
N GLU A 74 -6.23 -7.75 -3.27
CA GLU A 74 -6.46 -9.08 -3.81
C GLU A 74 -6.49 -9.02 -5.34
N PRO A 75 -5.76 -9.88 -6.06
CA PRO A 75 -5.83 -9.90 -7.52
C PRO A 75 -7.21 -10.40 -7.95
N VAL A 76 -7.75 -9.79 -9.01
CA VAL A 76 -8.93 -10.37 -9.66
C VAL A 76 -8.55 -11.70 -10.33
N ALA A 77 -9.52 -12.61 -10.50
CA ALA A 77 -9.27 -13.99 -10.93
C ALA A 77 -8.51 -14.14 -12.27
N SER A 78 -8.53 -13.13 -13.15
CA SER A 78 -7.83 -13.14 -14.44
C SER A 78 -6.41 -12.55 -14.40
N THR A 79 -5.98 -12.01 -13.26
CA THR A 79 -4.68 -11.33 -13.14
C THR A 79 -3.57 -12.36 -12.93
N ASP A 80 -2.55 -12.32 -13.78
CA ASP A 80 -1.33 -13.09 -13.57
C ASP A 80 -0.38 -12.40 -12.55
N LYS A 81 0.54 -13.19 -11.97
CA LYS A 81 1.49 -12.70 -10.96
C LYS A 81 2.27 -11.48 -11.46
N ALA A 82 2.75 -11.48 -12.71
CA ALA A 82 3.58 -10.41 -13.24
C ALA A 82 2.82 -9.07 -13.31
N THR A 83 1.58 -9.11 -13.79
CA THR A 83 0.68 -7.97 -13.84
C THR A 83 0.34 -7.47 -12.44
N TYR A 84 0.12 -8.38 -11.51
CA TYR A 84 -0.17 -8.05 -10.11
C TYR A 84 1.00 -7.35 -9.42
N VAL A 85 2.20 -7.92 -9.53
CA VAL A 85 3.46 -7.36 -8.99
C VAL A 85 3.73 -5.98 -9.60
N GLU A 86 3.55 -5.83 -10.91
CA GLU A 86 3.70 -4.55 -11.60
C GLU A 86 2.69 -3.51 -11.07
N GLY A 87 1.43 -3.90 -10.87
CA GLY A 87 0.39 -3.05 -10.31
C GLY A 87 0.72 -2.52 -8.91
N ILE A 88 1.18 -3.41 -8.02
CA ILE A 88 1.63 -3.02 -6.67
C ILE A 88 2.88 -2.13 -6.74
N SER A 89 3.82 -2.45 -7.62
CA SER A 89 5.05 -1.67 -7.81
C SER A 89 4.74 -0.23 -8.25
N GLN A 90 3.80 -0.06 -9.19
CA GLN A 90 3.33 1.26 -9.64
C GLN A 90 2.60 2.01 -8.52
N LEU A 91 1.80 1.33 -7.71
CA LEU A 91 1.14 1.93 -6.55
C LEU A 91 2.17 2.46 -5.54
N LEU A 92 3.13 1.64 -5.14
CA LEU A 92 4.16 1.99 -4.16
C LEU A 92 5.00 3.17 -4.63
N THR A 93 5.56 3.07 -5.84
CA THR A 93 6.39 4.13 -6.43
C THR A 93 5.61 5.43 -6.58
N GLY A 94 4.36 5.38 -7.04
CA GLY A 94 3.51 6.57 -7.17
C GLY A 94 3.12 7.22 -5.84
N LEU A 95 3.02 6.45 -4.74
CA LEU A 95 2.86 7.00 -3.39
C LEU A 95 4.16 7.69 -2.94
N TRP A 96 5.31 7.06 -3.16
CA TRP A 96 6.61 7.61 -2.76
C TRP A 96 6.99 8.87 -3.53
N GLU A 97 6.68 8.95 -4.82
CA GLU A 97 6.83 10.16 -5.64
C GLU A 97 6.03 11.33 -5.08
N GLN A 98 4.88 11.05 -4.47
CA GLN A 98 4.04 12.02 -3.76
C GLN A 98 4.45 12.25 -2.31
N LYS A 99 5.60 11.72 -1.87
CA LYS A 99 6.13 11.80 -0.49
C LYS A 99 5.19 11.20 0.55
N ILE A 100 4.42 10.19 0.17
CA ILE A 100 3.56 9.43 1.07
C ILE A 100 4.33 8.16 1.47
N PRO A 101 4.71 7.99 2.75
CA PRO A 101 5.36 6.76 3.21
C PRO A 101 4.41 5.57 3.07
N ALA A 102 4.90 4.51 2.43
CA ALA A 102 4.15 3.28 2.22
C ALA A 102 5.08 2.07 2.24
N VAL A 103 4.63 0.97 2.83
CA VAL A 103 5.35 -0.30 2.93
C VAL A 103 4.39 -1.45 2.62
N ALA A 104 4.75 -2.29 1.65
CA ALA A 104 4.07 -3.55 1.37
C ALA A 104 4.57 -4.66 2.29
N ALA A 105 3.67 -5.56 2.65
CA ALA A 105 3.96 -6.80 3.36
C ALA A 105 3.21 -7.93 2.64
N CYS A 106 3.96 -8.77 1.92
CA CYS A 106 3.45 -9.91 1.18
C CYS A 106 4.58 -10.91 0.88
N HIS A 107 4.24 -12.13 0.49
CA HIS A 107 5.20 -13.21 0.26
C HIS A 107 6.14 -12.99 -0.95
N PHE A 108 5.91 -11.94 -1.74
CA PHE A 108 6.68 -11.59 -2.94
C PHE A 108 7.29 -10.19 -2.82
N GLU A 109 7.50 -9.70 -1.60
CA GLU A 109 8.11 -8.40 -1.31
C GLU A 109 9.48 -8.20 -1.99
N ASP A 110 10.27 -9.27 -2.15
CA ASP A 110 11.54 -9.24 -2.91
C ASP A 110 11.37 -8.94 -4.42
N ASP A 111 10.18 -9.20 -4.98
CA ASP A 111 9.84 -8.89 -6.36
C ASP A 111 9.38 -7.41 -6.52
N LEU A 112 9.19 -6.69 -5.41
CA LEU A 112 8.73 -5.29 -5.37
C LEU A 112 9.91 -4.31 -5.31
N PRO A 113 9.73 -3.07 -5.79
CA PRO A 113 10.75 -2.03 -5.67
C PRO A 113 11.14 -1.81 -4.20
N ASP A 114 12.44 -1.68 -3.95
CA ASP A 114 13.00 -1.50 -2.60
C ASP A 114 12.54 -2.57 -1.58
N GLY A 115 12.28 -3.81 -2.04
CA GLY A 115 11.80 -4.90 -1.17
C GLY A 115 10.41 -4.62 -0.60
N GLY A 116 9.59 -3.82 -1.30
CA GLY A 116 8.26 -3.43 -0.85
C GLY A 116 8.21 -2.19 0.04
N GLY A 117 9.34 -1.58 0.43
CA GLY A 117 9.33 -0.49 1.41
C GLY A 117 10.35 0.62 1.20
N LYS A 118 9.87 1.86 1.12
CA LYS A 118 10.65 3.09 1.37
C LYS A 118 10.03 3.89 2.49
N SER A 119 10.69 3.89 3.64
CA SER A 119 10.33 4.76 4.75
C SER A 119 11.16 6.05 4.69
N TRP A 120 10.49 7.18 4.43
CA TRP A 120 11.16 8.49 4.26
C TRP A 120 11.72 9.09 5.55
N TRP A 121 11.65 8.39 6.69
CA TRP A 121 12.15 8.91 7.98
C TRP A 121 13.67 9.12 8.01
N LYS A 122 14.44 8.53 7.08
CA LYS A 122 15.90 8.66 7.04
C LYS A 122 16.43 9.97 6.42
N SER A 123 15.58 10.88 5.93
CA SER A 123 16.06 12.03 5.13
C SER A 123 15.94 13.42 5.75
N GLU A 124 15.33 13.60 6.92
CA GLU A 124 15.22 14.93 7.57
C GLU A 124 15.81 14.99 8.99
N ALA A 125 16.73 14.08 9.33
CA ALA A 125 17.55 14.16 10.55
C ALA A 125 19.00 14.63 10.28
N GLN A 126 19.26 15.21 9.10
CA GLN A 126 20.54 15.84 8.77
C GLN A 126 20.28 17.15 8.01
N SER A 127 19.85 18.19 8.73
CA SER A 127 20.06 19.60 8.38
C SER A 127 20.15 20.43 9.65
#